data_AF-A0A803MVA2-F1
#
_entry.id   AF-A0A803MVA2-F1
#
_cell.length_a   1.000
_cell.length_b   1.000
_cell.length_c   1.000
_cell.angle_alpha   90.00
_cell.angle_beta   90.00
_cell.angle_gamma   90.00
#
_symmetry.space_group_name_H-M   'P 1'
#
loop_
_entity.id
_entity.type
_entity.pdbx_description
1 polymer ?
#
loop_
_entity_poly.entity_id
_entity_poly.type
_entity_poly.pdbx_seq_one_letter_code
_entity_poly.pdbx_strand_id
1 'polypeptide(L)'
;MTVVPFHASWIPKPQDEFNIQTDNSNTPFTHPWLPKYGSQPIHPATRYNPLDFAFLPPLPSHVTKPISIETTPFKLVENVADLDYLATKLSEVQEFAVDLEHNSYRSFQGFTCLMQISTRYEDFVVDTLKLWDDIGSYLRKVFQDPFKRKIMHGACNDIKWLQRDFNIYVCNLFDTMQASKVMDLERNSLEFLLKKYCGVTANKEYQTSDWRIRPLPQDMIKYAREDTHYLLYIHDVMKTTILSKYGQDSLADVCRLSHNISVRLYEKEVFNKDVSYLYLYGLSEADLDGKQLAVACALYEWRDNVAREEDESTGYVLPNKVLLEIAKKLPNNEEDLMRIVKCKHDFMDFDFIVKLIEVAVDIESCTAKFKDLSLQLRQRIPVSEIARKVQFSGKWIGVKRRILNGRVEGEDEDSFGEFSTVSFESPKGLSSSPKSTTFLSDHRGKGGGGGGKAPCVKPRHSRKVVKVKKG
;
A
#
# COMPACT_ATOMS: atom_id res chain seq x y z
N MET A 1 33.29 -0.16 8.94
CA MET A 1 32.53 0.89 8.20
C MET A 1 31.27 1.17 9.01
N THR A 2 30.82 2.42 9.06
CA THR A 2 29.57 2.79 9.72
C THR A 2 28.39 2.27 8.91
N VAL A 3 27.51 1.50 9.56
CA VAL A 3 26.24 1.04 8.98
C VAL A 3 25.46 2.23 8.42
N VAL A 4 24.94 2.10 7.21
CA VAL A 4 24.14 3.15 6.58
C VAL A 4 22.87 3.34 7.41
N PRO A 5 22.55 4.57 7.86
CA PRO A 5 21.38 4.79 8.69
C PRO A 5 20.09 4.57 7.91
N PHE A 6 18.97 4.51 8.63
CA PHE A 6 17.64 4.45 8.03
C PHE A 6 17.31 5.64 7.13
N HIS A 7 17.80 6.82 7.52
CA HIS A 7 17.65 8.05 6.75
C HIS A 7 18.94 8.85 6.83
N ALA A 8 19.50 9.16 5.66
CA ALA A 8 20.62 10.06 5.51
C ALA A 8 20.14 11.37 4.86
N SER A 9 20.03 12.43 5.65
CA SER A 9 19.50 13.73 5.21
C SER A 9 20.37 14.43 4.15
N TRP A 10 21.65 14.07 4.06
CA TRP A 10 22.59 14.62 3.08
C TRP A 10 22.51 13.96 1.69
N ILE A 11 21.77 12.86 1.54
CA ILE A 11 21.56 12.23 0.23
C ILE A 11 20.51 13.05 -0.52
N PRO A 12 20.84 13.58 -1.73
CA PRO A 12 19.88 14.31 -2.56
C PRO A 12 18.69 13.42 -2.94
N LYS A 13 17.59 14.04 -3.38
CA LYS A 13 16.43 13.30 -3.83
C LYS A 13 16.70 12.76 -5.24
N PRO A 14 16.77 11.44 -5.46
CA PRO A 14 16.94 10.90 -6.81
C PRO A 14 15.80 11.31 -7.75
N GLN A 15 14.63 11.62 -7.21
CA GLN A 15 13.47 12.05 -7.99
C GLN A 15 13.68 13.35 -8.76
N ASP A 16 14.60 14.20 -8.28
CA ASP A 16 14.95 15.46 -8.95
C ASP A 16 15.69 15.20 -10.28
N GLU A 17 16.25 14.00 -10.47
CA GLU A 17 16.99 13.59 -11.67
C GLU A 17 16.13 12.75 -12.64
N PHE A 18 14.92 12.34 -12.25
CA PHE A 18 14.05 11.52 -13.11
C PHE A 18 13.47 12.34 -14.26
N ASN A 19 13.51 11.79 -15.48
CA ASN A 19 12.92 12.45 -16.65
C ASN A 19 11.39 12.49 -16.57
N ILE A 20 10.78 11.45 -16.01
CA ILE A 20 9.34 11.37 -15.78
C ILE A 20 9.05 11.59 -14.29
N GLN A 21 8.45 12.73 -13.99
CA GLN A 21 8.08 13.09 -12.63
C GLN A 21 6.91 12.22 -12.13
N THR A 22 7.00 11.81 -10.86
CA THR A 22 5.99 10.98 -10.21
C THR A 22 4.67 11.76 -10.06
N ASP A 23 3.58 11.21 -10.58
CA ASP A 23 2.25 11.78 -10.37
C ASP A 23 1.72 11.43 -8.97
N ASN A 24 1.88 12.33 -8.01
CA ASN A 24 1.34 12.21 -6.66
C ASN A 24 -0.09 12.75 -6.49
N SER A 25 -0.77 13.13 -7.59
CA SER A 25 -2.14 13.65 -7.52
C SER A 25 -3.10 12.64 -6.88
N ASN A 26 -4.21 13.15 -6.34
CA ASN A 26 -5.26 12.33 -5.74
C ASN A 26 -6.17 11.66 -6.79
N THR A 27 -5.57 11.16 -7.87
CA THR A 27 -6.26 10.42 -8.94
C THR A 27 -5.83 8.96 -8.91
N PRO A 28 -6.71 8.01 -9.26
CA PRO A 28 -6.34 6.60 -9.33
C PRO A 28 -5.12 6.36 -10.24
N PHE A 29 -4.29 5.38 -9.89
CA PHE A 29 -3.15 5.01 -10.73
C PHE A 29 -3.62 4.58 -12.12
N THR A 30 -2.96 5.09 -13.16
CA THR A 30 -3.19 4.63 -14.53
C THR A 30 -2.10 3.63 -14.90
N HIS A 31 -2.50 2.45 -15.37
CA HIS A 31 -1.58 1.47 -15.96
C HIS A 31 -1.51 1.67 -17.49
N PRO A 32 -0.55 2.45 -18.02
CA PRO A 32 -0.54 2.88 -19.42
C PRO A 32 -0.39 1.73 -20.43
N TRP A 33 0.28 0.64 -20.04
CA TRP A 33 0.63 -0.47 -20.94
C TRP A 33 -0.29 -1.68 -20.86
N LEU A 34 -1.29 -1.64 -19.97
CA LEU A 34 -2.25 -2.73 -19.86
C LEU A 34 -3.44 -2.54 -20.79
N PRO A 35 -3.91 -3.61 -21.46
CA PRO A 35 -5.21 -3.58 -22.11
C PRO A 35 -6.30 -3.33 -21.08
N LYS A 36 -7.39 -2.66 -21.48
CA LYS A 36 -8.52 -2.34 -20.60
C LYS A 36 -9.80 -3.03 -21.07
N TYR A 37 -10.62 -3.48 -20.13
CA TYR A 37 -12.02 -3.84 -20.36
C TYR A 37 -12.89 -2.78 -19.71
N GLY A 38 -13.49 -1.90 -20.51
CA GLY A 38 -14.06 -0.65 -20.01
C GLY A 38 -12.96 0.23 -19.40
N SER A 39 -13.14 0.64 -18.13
CA SER A 39 -12.14 1.40 -17.37
C SER A 39 -11.11 0.52 -16.65
N GLN A 40 -11.33 -0.79 -16.58
CA GLN A 40 -10.53 -1.69 -15.74
C GLN A 40 -9.31 -2.24 -16.48
N PRO A 41 -8.09 -2.03 -15.99
CA PRO A 41 -6.88 -2.63 -16.53
C PRO A 41 -6.87 -4.16 -16.34
N ILE A 42 -6.39 -4.88 -17.35
CA ILE A 42 -6.30 -6.35 -17.34
C ILE A 42 -4.83 -6.74 -17.24
N HIS A 43 -4.47 -7.38 -16.13
CA HIS A 43 -3.13 -7.91 -15.92
C HIS A 43 -2.82 -9.07 -16.91
N PRO A 44 -1.64 -9.12 -17.56
CA PRO A 44 -1.34 -10.11 -18.59
C PRO A 44 -1.42 -11.56 -18.08
N ALA A 45 -1.05 -11.80 -16.82
CA ALA A 45 -1.10 -13.13 -16.23
C ALA A 45 -2.52 -13.72 -16.12
N THR A 46 -3.59 -12.92 -16.13
CA THR A 46 -4.97 -13.44 -15.98
C THR A 46 -5.44 -14.27 -17.18
N ARG A 47 -4.72 -14.22 -18.30
CA ARG A 47 -4.99 -15.01 -19.50
C ARG A 47 -4.60 -16.47 -19.35
N TYR A 48 -3.82 -16.80 -18.33
CA TYR A 48 -3.25 -18.13 -18.15
C TYR A 48 -3.77 -18.81 -16.90
N ASN A 49 -3.95 -20.12 -16.97
CA ASN A 49 -4.15 -20.92 -15.77
C ASN A 49 -2.79 -21.16 -15.11
N PRO A 50 -2.58 -20.79 -13.84
CA PRO A 50 -1.29 -20.99 -13.17
C PRO A 50 -0.85 -22.46 -13.11
N LEU A 51 -1.78 -23.40 -13.26
CA LEU A 51 -1.48 -24.82 -13.28
C LEU A 51 -0.80 -25.28 -14.58
N ASP A 52 -0.98 -24.55 -15.68
CA ASP A 52 -0.35 -24.87 -16.97
C ASP A 52 1.18 -24.80 -16.87
N PHE A 53 1.69 -24.02 -15.92
CA PHE A 53 3.12 -23.82 -15.71
C PHE A 53 3.64 -24.49 -14.45
N ALA A 54 2.82 -25.11 -13.60
CA ALA A 54 3.24 -25.60 -12.29
C ALA A 54 4.50 -26.48 -12.35
N PHE A 55 4.60 -27.31 -13.38
CA PHE A 55 5.68 -28.25 -13.61
C PHE A 55 6.81 -27.73 -14.54
N LEU A 56 6.74 -26.48 -15.00
CA LEU A 56 7.75 -25.84 -15.88
C LEU A 56 8.59 -24.79 -15.14
N PRO A 57 9.92 -24.77 -15.29
CA PRO A 57 10.72 -25.81 -15.94
C PRO A 57 10.63 -27.14 -15.16
N PRO A 58 10.89 -28.28 -15.83
CA PRO A 58 10.98 -29.58 -15.14
C PRO A 58 11.99 -29.52 -14.00
N LEU A 59 11.75 -30.29 -12.94
CA LEU A 59 12.75 -30.41 -11.88
C LEU A 59 14.06 -30.96 -12.44
N PRO A 60 15.22 -30.45 -12.01
CA PRO A 60 16.49 -31.07 -12.34
C PRO A 60 16.53 -32.49 -11.75
N SER A 61 17.25 -33.39 -12.42
CA SER A 61 17.48 -34.76 -11.92
C SER A 61 18.16 -34.76 -10.55
N HIS A 62 19.02 -33.76 -10.31
CA HIS A 62 19.70 -33.53 -9.05
C HIS A 62 19.65 -32.05 -8.66
N VAL A 63 19.17 -31.78 -7.45
CA VAL A 63 19.18 -30.42 -6.89
C VAL A 63 20.61 -30.04 -6.52
N THR A 64 21.18 -29.09 -7.24
CA THR A 64 22.57 -28.66 -7.08
C THR A 64 22.62 -27.37 -6.29
N LYS A 65 23.49 -27.31 -5.28
CA LYS A 65 23.76 -26.07 -4.53
C LYS A 65 24.31 -24.98 -5.46
N PRO A 66 24.04 -23.70 -5.19
CA PRO A 66 24.62 -22.63 -5.99
C PRO A 66 26.14 -22.61 -5.84
N ILE A 67 26.81 -22.04 -6.84
CA ILE A 67 28.24 -21.71 -6.78
C ILE A 67 28.45 -20.74 -5.59
N SER A 68 29.59 -20.79 -4.91
CA SER A 68 29.82 -19.88 -3.77
C SER A 68 29.77 -18.42 -4.23
N ILE A 69 29.10 -17.56 -3.45
CA ILE A 69 28.88 -16.15 -3.77
C ILE A 69 30.17 -15.36 -4.05
N GLU A 70 31.28 -15.78 -3.43
CA GLU A 70 32.61 -15.21 -3.63
C GLU A 70 33.19 -15.48 -5.04
N THR A 71 32.74 -16.55 -5.69
CA THR A 71 33.25 -17.01 -6.99
C THR A 71 32.23 -16.91 -8.11
N THR A 72 30.95 -16.73 -7.78
CA THR A 72 29.90 -16.52 -8.77
C THR A 72 30.13 -15.21 -9.52
N PRO A 73 30.13 -15.23 -10.87
CA PRO A 73 30.16 -14.02 -11.68
C PRO A 73 29.11 -13.02 -11.22
N PHE A 74 29.55 -11.78 -11.02
CA PHE A 74 28.71 -10.70 -10.52
C PHE A 74 28.83 -9.47 -11.42
N LYS A 75 27.70 -8.83 -11.69
CA LYS A 75 27.65 -7.56 -12.40
C LYS A 75 26.75 -6.55 -11.71
N LEU A 76 27.33 -5.39 -11.38
CA LEU A 76 26.56 -4.19 -11.03
C LEU A 76 26.11 -3.52 -12.34
N VAL A 77 24.81 -3.42 -12.56
CA VAL A 77 24.19 -2.91 -13.79
C VAL A 77 23.82 -1.45 -13.56
N GLU A 78 24.59 -0.53 -14.15
CA GLU A 78 24.46 0.92 -13.90
C GLU A 78 24.25 1.75 -15.19
N ASN A 79 24.27 1.11 -16.35
CA ASN A 79 24.08 1.75 -17.65
C ASN A 79 23.25 0.86 -18.59
N VAL A 80 22.78 1.43 -19.69
CA VAL A 80 21.90 0.77 -20.66
C VAL A 80 22.55 -0.44 -21.33
N ALA A 81 23.87 -0.40 -21.60
CA ALA A 81 24.56 -1.54 -22.20
C ALA A 81 24.62 -2.75 -21.24
N ASP A 82 24.79 -2.49 -19.96
CA ASP A 82 24.73 -3.51 -18.92
C ASP A 82 23.32 -4.06 -18.74
N LEU A 83 22.31 -3.21 -18.87
CA LEU A 83 20.90 -3.59 -18.81
C LEU A 83 20.48 -4.46 -20.02
N ASP A 84 20.98 -4.15 -21.20
CA ASP A 84 20.79 -4.96 -22.42
C ASP A 84 21.46 -6.33 -22.29
N TYR A 85 22.68 -6.37 -21.75
CA TYR A 85 23.36 -7.63 -21.41
C TYR A 85 22.53 -8.47 -20.43
N LEU A 86 22.01 -7.86 -19.36
CA LEU A 86 21.12 -8.53 -18.42
C LEU A 86 19.87 -9.07 -19.12
N ALA A 87 19.18 -8.25 -19.91
CA ALA A 87 17.97 -8.66 -20.63
C ALA A 87 18.24 -9.87 -21.56
N THR A 88 19.39 -9.86 -22.24
CA THR A 88 19.86 -10.97 -23.08
C THR A 88 20.04 -12.24 -22.25
N LYS A 89 20.75 -12.17 -21.12
CA LYS A 89 20.94 -13.32 -20.22
C LYS A 89 19.63 -13.88 -19.69
N LEU A 90 18.69 -13.02 -19.31
CA LEU A 90 17.38 -13.48 -18.84
C LEU A 90 16.53 -14.08 -19.97
N SER A 91 16.77 -13.69 -21.23
CA SER A 91 16.13 -14.30 -22.40
C SER A 91 16.58 -15.75 -22.64
N GLU A 92 17.79 -16.11 -22.21
CA GLU A 92 18.39 -17.45 -22.41
C GLU A 92 17.97 -18.47 -21.34
N VAL A 93 17.51 -18.02 -20.17
CA VAL A 93 17.15 -18.90 -19.04
C VAL A 93 15.64 -19.14 -18.92
N GLN A 94 15.25 -20.28 -18.35
CA GLN A 94 13.83 -20.60 -18.10
C GLN A 94 13.33 -20.11 -16.75
N GLU A 95 14.23 -19.75 -15.85
CA GLU A 95 13.90 -19.26 -14.51
C GLU A 95 15.00 -18.36 -13.97
N PHE A 96 14.63 -17.41 -13.13
CA PHE A 96 15.55 -16.51 -12.43
C PHE A 96 14.92 -16.02 -11.12
N ALA A 97 15.77 -15.73 -10.14
CA ALA A 97 15.36 -15.16 -8.87
C ALA A 97 15.34 -13.63 -8.94
N VAL A 98 14.42 -12.99 -8.22
CA VAL A 98 14.30 -11.53 -8.16
C VAL A 98 13.98 -11.09 -6.74
N ASP A 99 14.59 -9.99 -6.32
CA ASP A 99 14.24 -9.23 -5.12
C ASP A 99 14.39 -7.72 -5.39
N LEU A 100 13.85 -6.86 -4.52
CA LEU A 100 13.93 -5.41 -4.66
C LEU A 100 14.26 -4.73 -3.33
N GLU A 101 14.96 -3.61 -3.41
CA GLU A 101 15.13 -2.67 -2.29
C GLU A 101 14.36 -1.38 -2.53
N HIS A 102 13.74 -0.85 -1.49
CA HIS A 102 12.76 0.23 -1.59
C HIS A 102 13.00 1.33 -0.55
N ASN A 103 12.69 2.58 -0.92
CA ASN A 103 12.63 3.69 0.03
C ASN A 103 11.26 4.38 -0.06
N SER A 104 10.65 4.63 1.10
CA SER A 104 9.40 5.38 1.23
C SER A 104 9.47 6.54 2.20
N TYR A 105 10.61 6.81 2.85
CA TYR A 105 10.66 7.87 3.85
C TYR A 105 10.75 9.25 3.20
N ARG A 106 11.51 9.34 2.10
CA ARG A 106 11.74 10.58 1.32
C ARG A 106 11.01 10.59 -0.03
N SER A 107 9.83 9.97 -0.08
CA SER A 107 8.90 9.97 -1.23
C SER A 107 7.48 9.69 -0.74
N PHE A 108 6.48 10.25 -1.42
CA PHE A 108 5.08 10.04 -1.06
C PHE A 108 4.61 8.63 -1.38
N GLN A 109 4.76 8.20 -2.64
CA GLN A 109 4.41 6.84 -3.07
C GLN A 109 5.52 5.82 -2.75
N GLY A 110 6.74 6.29 -2.48
CA GLY A 110 7.95 5.46 -2.43
C GLY A 110 8.49 5.12 -3.81
N PHE A 111 9.70 4.59 -3.86
CA PHE A 111 10.38 4.19 -5.10
C PHE A 111 11.35 3.04 -4.88
N THR A 112 11.54 2.23 -5.91
CA THR A 112 12.53 1.14 -5.94
C THR A 112 13.93 1.71 -6.13
N CYS A 113 14.84 1.37 -5.22
CA CYS A 113 16.23 1.83 -5.20
C CYS A 113 17.21 0.83 -5.81
N LEU A 114 16.87 -0.46 -5.79
CA LEU A 114 17.72 -1.54 -6.29
C LEU A 114 16.86 -2.73 -6.72
N MET A 115 17.33 -3.48 -7.71
CA MET A 115 16.73 -4.75 -8.11
C MET A 115 17.82 -5.81 -8.20
N GLN A 116 17.64 -6.92 -7.49
CA GLN A 116 18.58 -8.03 -7.51
C GLN A 116 18.02 -9.13 -8.38
N ILE A 117 18.88 -9.72 -9.20
CA ILE A 117 18.51 -10.83 -10.06
C ILE A 117 19.61 -11.88 -10.03
N SER A 118 19.24 -13.14 -9.77
CA SER A 118 20.17 -14.26 -9.90
C SER A 118 19.66 -15.25 -10.92
N THR A 119 20.56 -15.66 -11.81
CA THR A 119 20.39 -16.87 -12.62
C THR A 119 21.04 -18.05 -11.90
N ARG A 120 21.09 -19.22 -12.53
CA ARG A 120 21.83 -20.36 -11.98
C ARG A 120 23.35 -20.14 -11.94
N TYR A 121 23.86 -19.16 -12.68
CA TYR A 121 25.30 -19.01 -12.96
C TYR A 121 25.87 -17.62 -12.72
N GLU A 122 25.03 -16.58 -12.71
CA GLU A 122 25.45 -15.17 -12.63
C GLU A 122 24.48 -14.39 -11.72
N ASP A 123 25.04 -13.50 -10.90
CA ASP A 123 24.30 -12.55 -10.05
C ASP A 123 24.36 -11.13 -10.61
N PHE A 124 23.27 -10.40 -10.47
CA PHE A 124 23.12 -9.03 -10.93
C PHE A 124 22.53 -8.16 -9.83
N VAL A 125 23.07 -6.96 -9.67
CA VAL A 125 22.49 -5.90 -8.87
C VAL A 125 22.27 -4.71 -9.81
N VAL A 126 21.02 -4.32 -10.00
CA VAL A 126 20.62 -3.27 -10.94
C VAL A 126 20.37 -1.98 -10.17
N ASP A 127 21.11 -0.93 -10.50
CA ASP A 127 20.86 0.42 -9.99
C ASP A 127 19.63 1.02 -10.65
N THR A 128 18.49 0.86 -9.99
CA THR A 128 17.20 1.29 -10.55
C THR A 128 16.99 2.79 -10.52
N LEU A 129 17.79 3.53 -9.74
CA LEU A 129 17.75 5.00 -9.73
C LEU A 129 18.43 5.56 -10.97
N LYS A 130 19.59 5.01 -11.35
CA LYS A 130 20.31 5.42 -12.58
C LYS A 130 19.58 5.01 -13.86
N LEU A 131 18.89 3.87 -13.83
CA LEU A 131 18.22 3.27 -14.98
C LEU A 131 16.69 3.41 -14.93
N TRP A 132 16.20 4.39 -14.18
CA TRP A 132 14.79 4.57 -13.86
C TRP A 132 13.88 4.51 -15.10
N ASP A 133 14.24 5.24 -16.15
CA ASP A 133 13.45 5.34 -17.38
C ASP A 133 13.64 4.13 -18.33
N ASP A 134 14.74 3.40 -18.19
CA ASP A 134 15.14 2.35 -19.14
C ASP A 134 14.61 0.96 -18.74
N ILE A 135 14.59 0.63 -17.44
CA ILE A 135 14.29 -0.72 -16.92
C ILE A 135 13.03 -1.32 -17.55
N GLY A 136 11.96 -0.53 -17.62
CA GLY A 136 10.69 -0.99 -18.16
C GLY A 136 10.76 -1.39 -19.64
N SER A 137 11.62 -0.75 -20.44
CA SER A 137 11.74 -1.05 -21.87
C SER A 137 12.51 -2.35 -22.14
N TYR A 138 13.49 -2.68 -21.31
CA TYR A 138 14.35 -3.86 -21.45
C TYR A 138 13.77 -5.11 -20.77
N LEU A 139 13.26 -4.99 -19.53
CA LEU A 139 12.93 -6.15 -18.72
C LEU A 139 11.46 -6.59 -18.82
N ARG A 140 10.54 -5.69 -19.20
CA ARG A 140 9.09 -5.97 -19.19
C ARG A 140 8.71 -7.25 -19.93
N LYS A 141 9.24 -7.49 -21.13
CA LYS A 141 8.90 -8.67 -21.94
C LYS A 141 9.28 -9.97 -21.23
N VAL A 142 10.46 -10.03 -20.63
CA VAL A 142 10.97 -11.20 -19.92
C VAL A 142 10.15 -11.48 -18.65
N PHE A 143 9.77 -10.45 -17.90
CA PHE A 143 8.92 -10.60 -16.72
C PHE A 143 7.47 -11.00 -17.07
N GLN A 144 6.96 -10.57 -18.22
CA GLN A 144 5.63 -10.95 -18.72
C GLN A 144 5.59 -12.31 -19.42
N ASP A 145 6.73 -12.89 -19.77
CA ASP A 145 6.82 -14.20 -20.41
C ASP A 145 6.33 -15.29 -19.44
N PRO A 146 5.22 -15.99 -19.72
CA PRO A 146 4.71 -17.03 -18.85
C PRO A 146 5.57 -18.30 -18.87
N PHE A 147 6.43 -18.51 -19.86
CA PHE A 147 7.35 -19.64 -19.94
C PHE A 147 8.62 -19.44 -19.10
N LYS A 148 8.85 -18.23 -18.62
CA LYS A 148 9.93 -17.91 -17.70
C LYS A 148 9.41 -17.84 -16.29
N ARG A 149 9.98 -18.63 -15.37
CA ARG A 149 9.60 -18.61 -13.97
C ARG A 149 10.36 -17.52 -13.21
N LYS A 150 9.64 -16.60 -12.57
CA LYS A 150 10.22 -15.62 -11.65
C LYS A 150 10.09 -16.16 -10.25
N ILE A 151 11.21 -16.38 -9.57
CA ILE A 151 11.24 -16.89 -8.21
C ILE A 151 11.51 -15.72 -7.27
N MET A 152 10.63 -15.51 -6.30
CA MET A 152 10.73 -14.41 -5.34
C MET A 152 10.40 -14.93 -3.94
N HIS A 153 10.65 -14.10 -2.93
CA HIS A 153 10.30 -14.42 -1.55
C HIS A 153 9.44 -13.31 -0.94
N GLY A 154 8.15 -13.58 -0.72
CA GLY A 154 7.28 -12.58 -0.10
C GLY A 154 6.90 -11.42 -1.02
N ALA A 155 6.66 -11.71 -2.30
CA ALA A 155 6.60 -10.74 -3.40
C ALA A 155 5.44 -9.71 -3.38
N CYS A 156 4.67 -9.63 -2.29
CA CYS A 156 3.43 -8.83 -2.24
C CYS A 156 3.65 -7.35 -2.57
N ASN A 157 4.76 -6.78 -2.11
CA ASN A 157 5.11 -5.38 -2.36
C ASN A 157 5.90 -5.24 -3.65
N ASP A 158 6.79 -6.18 -3.95
CA ASP A 158 7.62 -6.13 -5.16
C ASP A 158 6.79 -6.10 -6.43
N ILE A 159 5.72 -6.91 -6.48
CA ILE A 159 4.76 -6.88 -7.59
C ILE A 159 4.17 -5.49 -7.79
N LYS A 160 3.91 -4.74 -6.72
CA LYS A 160 3.37 -3.38 -6.80
C LYS A 160 4.44 -2.37 -7.22
N TRP A 161 5.64 -2.48 -6.67
CA TRP A 161 6.76 -1.59 -6.97
C TRP A 161 7.22 -1.70 -8.43
N LEU A 162 7.34 -2.93 -8.96
CA LEU A 162 7.62 -3.19 -10.38
C LEU A 162 6.63 -2.49 -11.32
N GLN A 163 5.34 -2.44 -10.93
CA GLN A 163 4.29 -1.81 -11.73
C GLN A 163 4.33 -0.29 -11.63
N ARG A 164 4.41 0.23 -10.40
CA ARG A 164 4.44 1.66 -10.10
C ARG A 164 5.63 2.34 -10.79
N ASP A 165 6.82 1.76 -10.65
CA ASP A 165 8.07 2.41 -11.05
C ASP A 165 8.43 2.10 -12.51
N PHE A 166 8.27 0.84 -12.95
CA PHE A 166 8.82 0.38 -14.23
C PHE A 166 7.78 -0.16 -15.21
N ASN A 167 6.50 -0.15 -14.85
CA ASN A 167 5.42 -0.79 -15.62
C ASN A 167 5.74 -2.26 -15.98
N ILE A 168 6.36 -2.98 -15.05
CA ILE A 168 6.68 -4.40 -15.16
C ILE A 168 5.57 -5.20 -14.48
N TYR A 169 5.10 -6.25 -15.16
CA TYR A 169 4.04 -7.14 -14.71
C TYR A 169 4.55 -8.57 -14.76
N VAL A 170 4.39 -9.32 -13.67
CA VAL A 170 5.01 -10.64 -13.52
C VAL A 170 4.02 -11.74 -13.88
N CYS A 171 4.38 -12.57 -14.86
CA CYS A 171 3.68 -13.81 -15.18
C CYS A 171 4.46 -15.01 -14.62
N ASN A 172 3.82 -16.12 -14.26
CA ASN A 172 4.50 -17.33 -13.75
C ASN A 172 5.47 -17.03 -12.57
N LEU A 173 4.92 -16.36 -11.54
CA LEU A 173 5.58 -16.15 -10.25
C LEU A 173 5.57 -17.46 -9.45
N PHE A 174 6.69 -17.78 -8.81
CA PHE A 174 6.77 -18.73 -7.70
C PHE A 174 7.26 -18.00 -6.45
N ASP A 175 6.39 -17.86 -5.44
CA ASP A 175 6.72 -17.22 -4.17
C ASP A 175 7.10 -18.28 -3.12
N THR A 176 8.38 -18.29 -2.74
CA THR A 176 8.92 -19.24 -1.74
C THR A 176 8.33 -19.04 -0.34
N MET A 177 7.82 -17.85 0.01
CA MET A 177 7.08 -17.62 1.26
C MET A 177 5.70 -18.31 1.22
N GLN A 178 5.06 -18.40 0.05
CA GLN A 178 3.81 -19.18 -0.07
C GLN A 178 4.10 -20.68 0.00
N ALA A 179 5.20 -21.11 -0.63
CA ALA A 179 5.65 -22.50 -0.53
C ALA A 179 5.92 -22.90 0.93
N SER A 180 6.55 -22.04 1.74
CA SER A 180 6.83 -22.34 3.15
C SER A 180 5.57 -22.47 3.99
N LYS A 181 4.53 -21.66 3.68
CA LYS A 181 3.21 -21.74 4.32
C LYS A 181 2.49 -23.04 3.97
N VAL A 182 2.49 -23.44 2.69
CA VAL A 182 1.88 -24.71 2.26
C VAL A 182 2.59 -25.91 2.88
N MET A 183 3.90 -25.83 3.06
CA MET A 183 4.69 -26.87 3.73
C MET A 183 4.55 -26.87 5.26
N ASP A 184 3.84 -25.88 5.84
CA ASP A 184 3.69 -25.65 7.27
C ASP A 184 5.04 -25.58 8.00
N LEU A 185 5.96 -24.74 7.48
CA LEU A 185 7.26 -24.50 8.12
C LEU A 185 7.12 -23.61 9.36
N GLU A 186 8.01 -23.80 10.35
CA GLU A 186 8.04 -23.03 11.60
C GLU A 186 8.07 -21.51 11.37
N ARG A 187 8.82 -21.07 10.35
CA ARG A 187 8.91 -19.67 9.94
C ARG A 187 8.90 -19.56 8.44
N ASN A 188 8.50 -18.39 7.96
CA ASN A 188 8.30 -18.10 6.54
C ASN A 188 9.24 -17.01 6.01
N SER A 189 10.22 -16.54 6.80
CA SER A 189 11.16 -15.50 6.37
C SER A 189 12.29 -16.05 5.51
N LEU A 190 12.86 -15.21 4.65
CA LEU A 190 14.00 -15.58 3.80
C LEU A 190 15.19 -16.01 4.64
N GLU A 191 15.51 -15.27 5.70
CA GLU A 191 16.53 -15.64 6.70
C GLU A 191 16.38 -17.08 7.19
N PHE A 192 15.15 -17.50 7.50
CA PHE A 192 14.89 -18.86 7.97
C PHE A 192 15.14 -19.89 6.87
N LEU A 193 14.71 -19.61 5.63
CA LEU A 193 14.93 -20.53 4.50
C LEU A 193 16.41 -20.64 4.14
N LEU A 194 17.14 -19.51 4.15
CA LEU A 194 18.60 -19.46 3.98
C LEU A 194 19.30 -20.33 5.03
N LYS A 195 18.92 -20.17 6.30
CA LYS A 195 19.53 -20.96 7.38
C LYS A 195 19.20 -22.44 7.27
N LYS A 196 17.92 -22.77 7.03
CA LYS A 196 17.40 -24.13 7.00
C LYS A 196 17.97 -24.94 5.83
N TYR A 197 18.02 -24.36 4.63
CA TYR A 197 18.40 -25.09 3.41
C TYR A 197 19.84 -24.87 3.00
N CYS A 198 20.41 -23.69 3.26
CA CYS A 198 21.76 -23.33 2.80
C CYS A 198 22.77 -23.28 3.95
N GLY A 199 22.33 -23.25 5.21
CA GLY A 199 23.20 -23.05 6.38
C GLY A 199 23.69 -21.61 6.57
N VAL A 200 23.26 -20.69 5.70
CA VAL A 200 23.65 -19.28 5.65
C VAL A 200 22.88 -18.48 6.69
N THR A 201 23.57 -17.58 7.38
CA THR A 201 22.94 -16.64 8.33
C THR A 201 22.83 -15.27 7.65
N ALA A 202 21.61 -14.78 7.42
CA ALA A 202 21.39 -13.49 6.78
C ALA A 202 21.83 -12.32 7.68
N ASN A 203 22.44 -11.29 7.08
CA ASN A 203 22.83 -10.09 7.82
C ASN A 203 21.67 -9.08 7.89
N LYS A 204 21.03 -8.92 9.05
CA LYS A 204 19.87 -8.01 9.18
C LYS A 204 20.20 -6.52 9.21
N GLU A 205 21.47 -6.14 9.28
CA GLU A 205 21.87 -4.75 9.48
C GLU A 205 21.38 -3.82 8.36
N TYR A 206 21.26 -4.33 7.13
CA TYR A 206 20.93 -3.51 5.96
C TYR A 206 19.44 -3.47 5.59
N GLN A 207 18.59 -4.27 6.26
CA GLN A 207 17.15 -4.34 5.97
C GLN A 207 16.43 -2.99 6.07
N THR A 208 16.95 -2.09 6.90
CA THR A 208 16.37 -0.76 7.12
C THR A 208 17.26 0.38 6.63
N SER A 209 18.36 0.08 5.93
CA SER A 209 19.31 1.09 5.46
C SER A 209 18.71 1.99 4.38
N ASP A 210 19.25 3.21 4.26
CA ASP A 210 18.90 4.14 3.20
C ASP A 210 19.51 3.70 1.85
N TRP A 211 18.77 2.89 1.10
CA TRP A 211 19.17 2.34 -0.20
C TRP A 211 19.35 3.37 -1.33
N ARG A 212 19.12 4.66 -1.05
CA ARG A 212 19.43 5.77 -1.97
C ARG A 212 20.93 6.05 -2.06
N ILE A 213 21.72 5.58 -1.10
CA ILE A 213 23.15 5.88 -1.02
C ILE A 213 23.91 5.44 -2.27
N ARG A 214 24.74 6.33 -2.81
CA ARG A 214 25.66 6.06 -3.91
C ARG A 214 27.04 6.70 -3.63
N PRO A 215 28.16 6.02 -3.99
CA PRO A 215 28.23 4.63 -4.46
C PRO A 215 27.78 3.64 -3.36
N LEU A 216 27.28 2.47 -3.76
CA LEU A 216 26.85 1.44 -2.82
C LEU A 216 28.06 0.84 -2.08
N PRO A 217 28.05 0.79 -0.73
CA PRO A 217 29.07 0.08 0.04
C PRO A 217 29.13 -1.41 -0.33
N GLN A 218 30.32 -2.01 -0.29
CA GLN A 218 30.52 -3.42 -0.65
C GLN A 218 29.68 -4.39 0.20
N ASP A 219 29.50 -4.08 1.48
CA ASP A 219 28.68 -4.90 2.37
C ASP A 219 27.19 -4.88 1.99
N MET A 220 26.67 -3.74 1.50
CA MET A 220 25.31 -3.62 0.98
C MET A 220 25.15 -4.36 -0.36
N ILE A 221 26.16 -4.32 -1.23
CA ILE A 221 26.18 -5.11 -2.48
C ILE A 221 26.13 -6.60 -2.14
N LYS A 222 26.95 -7.05 -1.18
CA LYS A 222 26.96 -8.44 -0.73
C LYS A 222 25.59 -8.85 -0.16
N TYR A 223 25.03 -8.05 0.74
CA TYR A 223 23.69 -8.28 1.30
C TYR A 223 22.63 -8.42 0.19
N ALA A 224 22.57 -7.46 -0.73
CA ALA A 224 21.62 -7.48 -1.84
C ALA A 224 21.76 -8.77 -2.66
N ARG A 225 22.99 -9.18 -3.00
CA ARG A 225 23.20 -10.44 -3.74
C ARG A 225 22.70 -11.66 -2.99
N GLU A 226 22.86 -11.72 -1.67
CA GLU A 226 22.45 -12.87 -0.84
C GLU A 226 20.94 -13.13 -0.89
N ASP A 227 20.12 -12.09 -1.11
CA ASP A 227 18.66 -12.22 -1.15
C ASP A 227 18.14 -13.03 -2.37
N THR A 228 18.87 -13.02 -3.50
CA THR A 228 18.50 -13.79 -4.69
C THR A 228 19.39 -15.00 -4.97
N HIS A 229 20.67 -14.95 -4.58
CA HIS A 229 21.69 -15.93 -4.96
C HIS A 229 21.32 -17.38 -4.62
N TYR A 230 20.73 -17.60 -3.45
CA TYR A 230 20.34 -18.94 -2.98
C TYR A 230 18.92 -19.34 -3.38
N LEU A 231 18.13 -18.42 -3.92
CA LEU A 231 16.68 -18.55 -3.98
C LEU A 231 16.22 -19.59 -5.01
N LEU A 232 16.96 -19.73 -6.12
CA LEU A 232 16.74 -20.78 -7.11
C LEU A 232 16.95 -22.20 -6.53
N TYR A 233 17.97 -22.38 -5.70
CA TYR A 233 18.22 -23.65 -4.99
C TYR A 233 17.13 -23.93 -3.96
N ILE A 234 16.72 -22.91 -3.19
CA ILE A 234 15.61 -23.04 -2.24
C ILE A 234 14.33 -23.45 -2.97
N HIS A 235 14.01 -22.83 -4.11
CA HIS A 235 12.89 -23.23 -4.96
C HIS A 235 12.94 -24.71 -5.34
N ASP A 236 14.09 -25.22 -5.80
CA ASP A 236 14.21 -26.63 -6.19
C ASP A 236 14.01 -27.59 -5.03
N VAL A 237 14.61 -27.29 -3.87
CA VAL A 237 14.47 -28.09 -2.66
C VAL A 237 13.00 -28.11 -2.22
N MET A 238 12.34 -26.96 -2.19
CA MET A 238 10.93 -26.85 -1.78
C MET A 238 10.01 -27.56 -2.76
N LYS A 239 10.16 -27.33 -4.07
CA LYS A 239 9.36 -27.98 -5.12
C LYS A 239 9.52 -29.51 -5.07
N THR A 240 10.75 -30.01 -4.91
CA THR A 240 11.02 -31.45 -4.75
C THR A 240 10.39 -32.01 -3.47
N THR A 241 10.48 -31.27 -2.37
CA THR A 241 9.91 -31.68 -1.08
C THR A 241 8.38 -31.72 -1.14
N ILE A 242 7.76 -30.70 -1.75
CA ILE A 242 6.31 -30.62 -1.95
C ILE A 242 5.83 -31.84 -2.74
N LEU A 243 6.45 -32.13 -3.89
CA LEU A 243 6.03 -33.25 -4.73
C LEU A 243 6.19 -34.61 -4.06
N SER A 244 7.27 -34.81 -3.31
CA SER A 244 7.54 -36.10 -2.66
C SER A 244 6.75 -36.33 -1.38
N LYS A 245 6.49 -35.29 -0.57
CA LYS A 245 5.87 -35.41 0.76
C LYS A 245 4.43 -34.92 0.83
N TYR A 246 4.06 -33.90 0.05
CA TYR A 246 2.77 -33.21 0.13
C TYR A 246 1.89 -33.40 -1.12
N GLY A 247 2.44 -33.99 -2.18
CA GLY A 247 1.73 -34.31 -3.42
C GLY A 247 1.60 -33.12 -4.38
N GLN A 248 1.07 -33.41 -5.58
CA GLN A 248 0.93 -32.45 -6.67
C GLN A 248 -0.09 -31.34 -6.36
N ASP A 249 -1.15 -31.64 -5.61
CA ASP A 249 -2.17 -30.66 -5.21
C ASP A 249 -1.56 -29.52 -4.37
N SER A 250 -0.61 -29.83 -3.50
CA SER A 250 0.09 -28.83 -2.71
C SER A 250 0.96 -27.90 -3.59
N LEU A 251 1.60 -28.44 -4.64
CA LEU A 251 2.32 -27.60 -5.60
C LEU A 251 1.35 -26.70 -6.39
N ALA A 252 0.20 -27.23 -6.78
CA ALA A 252 -0.86 -26.47 -7.42
C ALA A 252 -1.35 -25.31 -6.54
N ASP A 253 -1.47 -25.52 -5.23
CA ASP A 253 -1.84 -24.46 -4.28
C ASP A 253 -0.78 -23.38 -4.16
N VAL A 254 0.52 -23.73 -4.11
CA VAL A 254 1.60 -22.73 -4.17
C VAL A 254 1.52 -21.90 -5.46
N CYS A 255 1.27 -22.54 -6.60
CA CYS A 255 1.15 -21.85 -7.89
C CYS A 255 -0.06 -20.91 -7.91
N ARG A 256 -1.21 -21.33 -7.37
CA ARG A 256 -2.41 -20.47 -7.23
C ARG A 256 -2.16 -19.28 -6.30
N LEU A 257 -1.55 -19.51 -5.14
CA LEU A 257 -1.25 -18.46 -4.17
C LEU A 257 -0.26 -17.44 -4.76
N SER A 258 0.79 -17.92 -5.43
CA SER A 258 1.75 -17.06 -6.13
C SER A 258 1.09 -16.27 -7.26
N HIS A 259 0.22 -16.91 -8.06
CA HIS A 259 -0.55 -16.24 -9.10
C HIS A 259 -1.48 -15.15 -8.55
N ASN A 260 -2.17 -15.41 -7.43
CA ASN A 260 -3.02 -14.42 -6.77
C ASN A 260 -2.24 -13.20 -6.26
N ILE A 261 -0.94 -13.34 -6.03
CA ILE A 261 -0.05 -12.22 -5.73
C ILE A 261 0.34 -11.51 -7.03
N SER A 262 0.75 -12.27 -8.06
CA SER A 262 1.25 -11.70 -9.31
C SER A 262 0.20 -10.90 -10.08
N VAL A 263 -1.08 -11.28 -10.02
CA VAL A 263 -2.18 -10.56 -10.72
C VAL A 263 -2.65 -9.30 -9.99
N ARG A 264 -2.13 -9.00 -8.80
CA ARG A 264 -2.50 -7.77 -8.08
C ARG A 264 -2.00 -6.57 -8.85
N LEU A 265 -2.84 -5.55 -8.91
CA LEU A 265 -2.49 -4.28 -9.50
C LEU A 265 -2.10 -3.28 -8.41
N TYR A 266 -1.09 -2.46 -8.71
CA TYR A 266 -0.77 -1.31 -7.89
C TYR A 266 -1.93 -0.31 -7.93
N GLU A 267 -2.31 0.17 -6.76
CA GLU A 267 -3.30 1.23 -6.60
C GLU A 267 -2.66 2.32 -5.74
N LYS A 268 -2.83 3.57 -6.16
CA LYS A 268 -2.45 4.73 -5.35
C LYS A 268 -3.36 4.81 -4.13
N GLU A 269 -2.81 5.29 -3.02
CA GLU A 269 -3.61 5.73 -1.90
C GLU A 269 -4.42 6.97 -2.29
N VAL A 270 -5.74 6.82 -2.34
CA VAL A 270 -6.67 7.91 -2.63
C VAL A 270 -7.10 8.53 -1.31
N PHE A 271 -6.76 9.81 -1.14
CA PHE A 271 -7.18 10.61 -0.01
C PHE A 271 -8.68 10.94 -0.12
N ASN A 272 -9.43 10.59 0.91
CA ASN A 272 -10.80 11.03 1.11
C ASN A 272 -10.83 11.92 2.35
N LYS A 273 -11.01 13.23 2.12
CA LYS A 273 -11.07 14.26 3.16
C LYS A 273 -12.05 13.92 4.30
N ASP A 274 -13.13 13.19 3.99
CA ASP A 274 -14.20 12.91 4.94
C ASP A 274 -13.85 11.78 5.93
N VAL A 275 -12.95 10.87 5.55
CA VAL A 275 -12.74 9.61 6.29
C VAL A 275 -11.28 9.17 6.43
N SER A 276 -10.35 9.60 5.57
CA SER A 276 -8.96 9.14 5.60
C SER A 276 -8.27 9.45 6.93
N TYR A 277 -8.55 10.62 7.52
CA TYR A 277 -7.98 10.99 8.82
C TYR A 277 -8.40 10.04 9.95
N LEU A 278 -9.56 9.37 9.86
CA LEU A 278 -10.01 8.42 10.88
C LEU A 278 -9.11 7.18 11.00
N TYR A 279 -8.35 6.87 9.95
CA TYR A 279 -7.37 5.77 9.93
C TYR A 279 -5.99 6.20 10.43
N LEU A 280 -5.82 7.45 10.86
CA LEU A 280 -4.58 7.93 11.47
C LEU A 280 -4.24 7.09 12.71
N TYR A 281 -3.08 6.43 12.66
CA TYR A 281 -2.61 5.60 13.77
C TYR A 281 -2.47 6.42 15.07
N GLY A 282 -3.11 5.95 16.14
CA GLY A 282 -3.16 6.62 17.45
C GLY A 282 -4.33 7.59 17.64
N LEU A 283 -5.16 7.85 16.61
CA LEU A 283 -6.27 8.79 16.71
C LEU A 283 -7.33 8.33 17.72
N SER A 284 -7.75 7.06 17.65
CA SER A 284 -8.76 6.48 18.55
C SER A 284 -8.31 6.51 20.01
N GLU A 285 -7.00 6.36 20.26
CA GLU A 285 -6.39 6.37 21.58
C GLU A 285 -6.11 7.78 22.11
N ALA A 286 -6.09 8.81 21.24
CA ALA A 286 -5.74 10.18 21.63
C ALA A 286 -6.83 10.87 22.48
N ASP A 287 -8.05 10.33 22.47
CA ASP A 287 -9.22 10.80 23.23
C ASP A 287 -9.65 12.25 22.92
N LEU A 288 -9.53 12.62 21.65
CA LEU A 288 -9.80 13.98 21.16
C LEU A 288 -11.29 14.33 21.28
N ASP A 289 -11.62 15.53 21.76
CA ASP A 289 -12.96 16.09 21.66
C ASP A 289 -13.29 16.57 20.23
N GLY A 290 -14.49 17.12 20.02
CA GLY A 290 -14.91 17.55 18.70
C GLY A 290 -14.08 18.69 18.08
N LYS A 291 -13.53 19.62 18.89
CA LYS A 291 -12.67 20.70 18.39
C LYS A 291 -11.29 20.15 18.02
N GLN A 292 -10.73 19.33 18.91
CA GLN A 292 -9.44 18.69 18.70
C GLN A 292 -9.46 17.75 17.49
N LEU A 293 -10.56 17.02 17.29
CA LEU A 293 -10.74 16.14 16.13
C LEU A 293 -10.87 16.93 14.81
N ALA A 294 -11.51 18.11 14.83
CA ALA A 294 -11.57 19.01 13.68
C ALA A 294 -10.16 19.48 13.27
N VAL A 295 -9.34 19.87 14.24
CA VAL A 295 -7.94 20.26 14.01
C VAL A 295 -7.12 19.08 13.50
N ALA A 296 -7.29 17.88 14.06
CA ALA A 296 -6.59 16.68 13.57
C ALA A 296 -6.94 16.38 12.10
N CYS A 297 -8.21 16.53 11.72
CA CYS A 297 -8.67 16.38 10.34
C CYS A 297 -8.03 17.42 9.41
N ALA A 298 -8.06 18.71 9.79
CA ALA A 298 -7.46 19.80 9.00
C ALA A 298 -5.94 19.65 8.83
N LEU A 299 -5.22 19.28 9.89
CA LEU A 299 -3.78 19.01 9.83
C LEU A 299 -3.47 17.79 8.97
N TYR A 300 -4.32 16.76 9.00
CA TYR A 300 -4.15 15.57 8.19
C TYR A 300 -4.29 15.92 6.69
N GLU A 301 -5.30 16.70 6.32
CA GLU A 301 -5.49 17.20 4.95
C GLU A 301 -4.32 18.05 4.47
N TRP A 302 -3.90 19.06 5.26
CA TRP A 302 -2.73 19.88 4.95
C TRP A 302 -1.48 19.01 4.72
N ARG A 303 -1.24 18.05 5.61
CA ARG A 303 -0.08 17.17 5.54
C ARG A 303 -0.09 16.29 4.29
N ASP A 304 -1.25 15.74 3.91
CA ASP A 304 -1.38 14.94 2.69
C ASP A 304 -1.09 15.79 1.44
N ASN A 305 -1.63 17.02 1.37
CA ASN A 305 -1.38 17.94 0.27
C ASN A 305 0.11 18.27 0.14
N VAL A 306 0.78 18.66 1.23
CA VAL A 306 2.22 18.95 1.24
C VAL A 306 3.04 17.71 0.86
N ALA A 307 2.70 16.54 1.41
CA ALA A 307 3.41 15.29 1.14
C ALA A 307 3.35 14.92 -0.35
N ARG A 308 2.19 15.10 -1.00
CA ARG A 308 2.02 14.88 -2.43
C ARG A 308 2.79 15.89 -3.28
N GLU A 309 2.65 17.17 -2.96
CA GLU A 309 3.28 18.27 -3.71
C GLU A 309 4.81 18.22 -3.67
N GLU A 310 5.37 17.88 -2.50
CA GLU A 310 6.82 17.83 -2.30
C GLU A 310 7.43 16.46 -2.62
N ASP A 311 6.62 15.45 -2.97
CA ASP A 311 7.01 14.05 -3.03
C ASP A 311 7.79 13.62 -1.78
N GLU A 312 7.12 13.67 -0.63
CA GLU A 312 7.65 13.27 0.68
C GLU A 312 6.66 12.39 1.40
N SER A 313 7.14 11.54 2.33
CA SER A 313 6.21 10.78 3.15
C SER A 313 5.47 11.68 4.13
N THR A 314 4.23 11.32 4.48
CA THR A 314 3.48 12.04 5.52
C THR A 314 4.22 12.04 6.86
N GLY A 315 4.99 10.99 7.16
CA GLY A 315 5.84 10.89 8.35
C GLY A 315 7.04 11.84 8.34
N TYR A 316 7.60 12.15 7.17
CA TYR A 316 8.66 13.15 7.03
C TYR A 316 8.12 14.57 7.14
N VAL A 317 6.95 14.85 6.55
CA VAL A 317 6.26 16.15 6.65
C VAL A 317 5.87 16.48 8.09
N LEU A 318 5.08 15.60 8.73
CA LEU A 318 4.66 15.76 10.12
C LEU A 318 4.29 14.40 10.74
N PRO A 319 5.09 13.87 11.69
CA PRO A 319 4.83 12.58 12.31
C PRO A 319 3.46 12.53 13.01
N ASN A 320 2.78 11.37 12.94
CA ASN A 320 1.43 11.16 13.52
C ASN A 320 1.34 11.63 14.98
N LYS A 321 2.34 11.31 15.80
CA LYS A 321 2.38 11.70 17.21
C LYS A 321 2.40 13.22 17.40
N VAL A 322 3.16 13.95 16.58
CA VAL A 322 3.25 15.41 16.66
C VAL A 322 1.94 16.04 16.21
N LEU A 323 1.36 15.54 15.11
CA LEU A 323 0.04 15.97 14.63
C LEU A 323 -1.03 15.84 15.73
N LEU A 324 -1.11 14.68 16.38
CA LEU A 324 -2.06 14.43 17.46
C LEU A 324 -1.81 15.33 18.69
N GLU A 325 -0.56 15.60 19.03
CA GLU A 325 -0.21 16.52 20.13
C GLU A 325 -0.60 17.97 19.83
N ILE A 326 -0.41 18.44 18.59
CA ILE A 326 -0.88 19.77 18.15
C ILE A 326 -2.41 19.84 18.27
N ALA A 327 -3.09 18.84 17.71
CA ALA A 327 -4.56 18.76 17.77
C ALA A 327 -5.10 18.74 19.20
N LYS A 328 -4.40 18.05 20.12
CA LYS A 328 -4.79 17.97 21.53
C LYS A 328 -4.56 19.27 22.30
N LYS A 329 -3.46 19.97 22.04
CA LYS A 329 -3.06 21.17 22.80
C LYS A 329 -3.63 22.48 22.25
N LEU A 330 -4.02 22.51 20.97
CA LEU A 330 -4.59 23.69 20.31
C LEU A 330 -3.72 24.96 20.49
N PRO A 331 -2.44 24.94 20.07
CA PRO A 331 -1.59 26.13 20.19
C PRO A 331 -2.19 27.29 19.39
N ASN A 332 -2.19 28.48 19.98
CA ASN A 332 -2.80 29.70 19.40
C ASN A 332 -1.76 30.76 19.01
N ASN A 333 -0.47 30.41 19.05
CA ASN A 333 0.65 31.25 18.61
C ASN A 333 1.84 30.36 18.24
N GLU A 334 2.82 30.92 17.53
CA GLU A 334 4.00 30.18 17.07
C GLU A 334 4.85 29.64 18.21
N GLU A 335 4.95 30.35 19.35
CA GLU A 335 5.76 29.93 20.48
C GLU A 335 5.23 28.66 21.15
N ASP A 336 3.91 28.54 21.30
CA ASP A 336 3.25 27.34 21.79
C ASP A 336 3.42 26.17 20.81
N LEU A 337 3.30 26.43 19.50
CA LEU A 337 3.49 25.41 18.48
C LEU A 337 4.94 24.90 18.46
N MET A 338 5.94 25.79 18.53
CA MET A 338 7.36 25.41 18.60
C MET A 338 7.66 24.53 19.82
N ARG A 339 7.05 24.80 20.98
CA ARG A 339 7.20 23.97 22.19
C ARG A 339 6.69 22.54 22.01
N ILE A 340 5.68 22.34 21.15
CA ILE A 340 5.12 21.01 20.84
C ILE A 340 6.01 20.25 19.86
N VAL A 341 6.43 20.93 18.80
CA VAL A 341 7.16 20.30 17.69
C VAL A 341 8.61 19.99 18.07
N LYS A 342 9.23 20.79 18.95
CA LYS A 342 10.60 20.62 19.50
C LYS A 342 11.75 20.71 18.51
N CYS A 343 11.50 20.64 17.20
CA CYS A 343 12.48 20.88 16.15
C CYS A 343 11.81 21.63 14.99
N LYS A 344 12.63 22.13 14.05
CA LYS A 344 12.11 22.70 12.82
C LYS A 344 11.69 21.55 11.89
N HIS A 345 10.47 21.62 11.36
CA HIS A 345 10.05 20.80 10.22
C HIS A 345 10.17 21.64 8.95
N ASP A 346 10.85 21.12 7.93
CA ASP A 346 11.19 21.88 6.71
C ASP A 346 9.98 22.44 5.98
N PHE A 347 8.83 21.75 6.08
CA PHE A 347 7.59 22.12 5.39
C PHE A 347 6.56 22.84 6.27
N MET A 348 6.86 23.02 7.56
CA MET A 348 5.93 23.62 8.50
C MET A 348 6.14 25.14 8.55
N ASP A 349 5.17 25.87 8.01
CA ASP A 349 4.99 27.30 8.27
C ASP A 349 4.15 27.46 9.54
N PHE A 350 4.76 27.99 10.61
CA PHE A 350 4.13 28.09 11.93
C PHE A 350 2.95 29.06 11.94
N ASP A 351 3.04 30.20 11.26
CA ASP A 351 1.94 31.18 11.15
C ASP A 351 0.73 30.56 10.43
N PHE A 352 1.00 29.88 9.32
CA PHE A 352 -0.04 29.16 8.58
C PHE A 352 -0.73 28.10 9.43
N ILE A 353 0.02 27.28 10.19
CA ILE A 353 -0.56 26.23 11.03
C ILE A 353 -1.38 26.81 12.17
N VAL A 354 -0.95 27.92 12.80
CA VAL A 354 -1.74 28.59 13.84
C VAL A 354 -3.07 29.09 13.25
N LYS A 355 -3.05 29.75 12.09
CA LYS A 355 -4.27 30.18 11.38
C LYS A 355 -5.18 29.02 11.00
N LEU A 356 -4.60 27.89 10.58
CA LEU A 356 -5.36 26.67 10.27
C LEU A 356 -6.09 26.14 11.51
N ILE A 357 -5.44 26.18 12.68
CA ILE A 357 -6.03 25.76 13.96
C ILE A 357 -7.17 26.70 14.36
N GLU A 358 -6.97 28.02 14.26
CA GLU A 358 -7.99 29.02 14.55
C GLU A 358 -9.25 28.78 13.70
N VAL A 359 -9.08 28.65 12.37
CA VAL A 359 -10.19 28.38 11.45
C VAL A 359 -10.88 27.05 11.78
N ALA A 360 -10.12 25.98 12.03
CA ALA A 360 -10.70 24.67 12.34
C ALA A 360 -11.50 24.64 13.66
N VAL A 361 -11.12 25.46 14.65
CA VAL A 361 -11.81 25.60 15.93
C VAL A 361 -13.09 26.44 15.80
N ASP A 362 -13.09 27.45 14.95
CA ASP A 362 -14.18 28.44 14.82
C ASP A 362 -15.32 28.00 13.91
N ILE A 363 -15.19 26.91 13.16
CA ILE A 363 -16.30 26.38 12.34
C ILE A 363 -17.33 25.69 13.24
N GLU A 364 -18.27 26.50 13.75
CA GLU A 364 -19.32 26.12 14.70
C GLU A 364 -20.26 25.01 14.17
N SER A 365 -20.48 24.96 12.84
CA SER A 365 -21.27 23.88 12.19
C SER A 365 -20.51 22.55 12.09
N CYS A 366 -19.18 22.57 12.15
CA CYS A 366 -18.34 21.36 12.16
C CYS A 366 -18.22 20.75 13.56
N THR A 367 -18.28 21.56 14.62
CA THR A 367 -18.07 21.09 15.99
C THR A 367 -19.15 20.10 16.44
N ALA A 368 -20.40 20.23 15.99
CA ALA A 368 -21.46 19.28 16.33
C ALA A 368 -21.23 17.88 15.73
N LYS A 369 -20.78 17.82 14.47
CA LYS A 369 -20.50 16.55 13.77
C LYS A 369 -19.26 15.85 14.35
N PHE A 370 -18.20 16.60 14.61
CA PHE A 370 -17.00 16.03 15.24
C PHE A 370 -17.21 15.62 16.69
N LYS A 371 -18.12 16.26 17.43
CA LYS A 371 -18.52 15.80 18.78
C LYS A 371 -19.12 14.39 18.72
N ASP A 372 -20.00 14.13 17.75
CA ASP A 372 -20.58 12.81 17.56
C ASP A 372 -19.51 11.77 17.14
N LEU A 373 -18.66 12.11 16.18
CA LEU A 373 -17.55 11.23 15.77
C LEU A 373 -16.57 10.93 16.90
N SER A 374 -16.22 11.95 17.70
CA SER A 374 -15.40 11.80 18.91
C SER A 374 -16.04 10.82 19.90
N LEU A 375 -17.36 10.91 20.11
CA LEU A 375 -18.09 9.99 20.97
C LEU A 375 -18.05 8.55 20.43
N GLN A 376 -18.26 8.37 19.13
CA GLN A 376 -18.20 7.05 18.49
C GLN A 376 -16.80 6.42 18.60
N LEU A 377 -15.73 7.20 18.41
CA LEU A 377 -14.35 6.75 18.59
C LEU A 377 -14.07 6.33 20.05
N ARG A 378 -14.54 7.11 21.03
CA ARG A 378 -14.44 6.77 22.46
C ARG A 378 -15.18 5.49 22.83
N GLN A 379 -16.31 5.23 22.17
CA GLN A 379 -17.06 3.98 22.29
C GLN A 379 -16.38 2.80 21.59
N ARG A 380 -15.22 3.01 20.96
CA ARG A 380 -14.45 2.00 20.21
C ARG A 380 -15.26 1.35 19.09
N ILE A 381 -16.17 2.12 18.48
CA ILE A 381 -16.84 1.69 17.26
C ILE A 381 -15.78 1.52 16.17
N PRO A 382 -15.78 0.41 15.40
CA PRO A 382 -14.81 0.20 14.34
C PRO A 382 -14.81 1.35 13.34
N VAL A 383 -13.63 1.89 13.01
CA VAL A 383 -13.47 3.01 12.05
C VAL A 383 -14.14 2.70 10.70
N SER A 384 -14.10 1.45 10.26
CA SER A 384 -14.77 1.02 9.03
C SER A 384 -16.30 1.16 9.07
N GLU A 385 -16.91 1.11 10.25
CA GLU A 385 -18.33 1.35 10.45
C GLU A 385 -18.64 2.86 10.46
N ILE A 386 -17.81 3.64 11.16
CA ILE A 386 -17.92 5.10 11.21
C ILE A 386 -17.80 5.67 9.79
N ALA A 387 -16.75 5.30 9.06
CA ALA A 387 -16.45 5.80 7.72
C ALA A 387 -17.57 5.56 6.69
N ARG A 388 -18.38 4.50 6.86
CA ARG A 388 -19.53 4.23 5.97
C ARG A 388 -20.70 5.21 6.18
N LYS A 389 -20.78 5.82 7.36
CA LYS A 389 -21.88 6.71 7.77
C LYS A 389 -21.54 8.19 7.57
N VAL A 390 -20.26 8.51 7.36
CA VAL A 390 -19.80 9.89 7.17
C VAL A 390 -19.94 10.29 5.70
N GLN A 391 -20.68 11.36 5.47
CA GLN A 391 -20.66 12.14 4.23
C GLN A 391 -20.69 13.62 4.61
N PHE A 392 -19.63 14.38 4.30
CA PHE A 392 -19.67 15.82 4.47
C PHE A 392 -20.25 16.47 3.21
N SER A 393 -21.48 16.98 3.29
CA SER A 393 -22.01 17.89 2.28
C SER A 393 -21.42 19.30 2.49
N GLY A 394 -20.62 19.79 1.53
CA GLY A 394 -20.07 21.15 1.51
C GLY A 394 -18.60 21.26 1.07
N LYS A 395 -18.18 22.48 0.69
CA LYS A 395 -16.75 22.83 0.58
C LYS A 395 -16.17 22.82 1.99
N TRP A 396 -15.37 21.80 2.27
CA TRP A 396 -14.55 21.71 3.47
C TRP A 396 -13.27 22.51 3.24
N ILE A 397 -12.61 22.97 4.31
CA ILE A 397 -11.48 23.91 4.34
C ILE A 397 -10.54 23.61 3.17
N GLY A 398 -10.70 24.37 2.07
CA GLY A 398 -9.93 24.15 0.86
C GLY A 398 -8.52 24.69 1.08
N VAL A 399 -7.68 23.93 1.78
CA VAL A 399 -6.29 24.33 2.06
C VAL A 399 -5.49 24.19 0.76
N LYS A 400 -5.60 25.19 -0.11
CA LYS A 400 -4.69 25.36 -1.25
C LYS A 400 -3.50 26.19 -0.78
N ARG A 401 -2.30 25.72 -1.07
CA ARG A 401 -1.00 26.37 -0.80
C ARG A 401 -0.78 27.74 -1.48
N ARG A 402 -1.79 28.35 -2.12
CA ARG A 402 -1.62 29.56 -2.96
C ARG A 402 -1.31 30.86 -2.20
N ILE A 403 -1.07 30.80 -0.90
CA ILE A 403 -0.65 31.95 -0.06
C ILE A 403 0.85 31.83 0.26
N LEU A 404 1.76 31.52 -0.68
CA LEU A 404 3.15 31.26 -0.28
C LEU A 404 4.29 31.74 -1.19
N ASN A 405 4.07 32.62 -2.19
CA ASN A 405 5.21 33.14 -2.97
C ASN A 405 5.12 34.60 -3.46
N GLY A 406 4.35 35.48 -2.79
CA GLY A 406 4.51 36.94 -2.93
C GLY A 406 4.43 37.54 -4.35
N ARG A 407 3.93 36.81 -5.35
CA ARG A 407 3.63 37.32 -6.70
C ARG A 407 2.12 37.26 -6.89
N VAL A 408 1.50 38.41 -6.71
CA VAL A 408 0.14 38.68 -7.17
C VAL A 408 0.21 38.84 -8.68
N GLU A 409 -0.27 37.85 -9.43
CA GLU A 409 -0.84 38.10 -10.76
C GLU A 409 -2.30 37.70 -10.69
N GLY A 410 -3.17 38.71 -10.83
CA GLY A 410 -4.63 38.56 -10.86
C GLY A 410 -5.28 38.78 -9.51
N GLU A 411 -5.88 39.95 -9.33
CA GLU A 411 -6.89 40.20 -8.31
C GLU A 411 -8.08 39.26 -8.54
N ASP A 412 -8.13 38.16 -7.80
CA ASP A 412 -9.38 37.47 -7.47
C ASP A 412 -9.51 37.55 -5.95
N GLU A 413 -10.41 38.41 -5.45
CA GLU A 413 -10.76 38.59 -4.02
C GLU A 413 -11.42 37.34 -3.37
N ASP A 414 -11.11 36.13 -3.85
CA ASP A 414 -11.85 34.90 -3.58
C ASP A 414 -10.97 33.76 -3.02
N SER A 415 -9.85 34.10 -2.36
CA SER A 415 -8.88 33.14 -1.80
C SER A 415 -9.28 32.49 -0.47
N PHE A 416 -10.34 32.96 0.17
CA PHE A 416 -11.21 32.14 1.01
C PHE A 416 -12.55 32.16 0.30
N GLY A 417 -12.93 31.07 -0.39
CA GLY A 417 -14.20 31.08 -1.13
C GLY A 417 -15.31 31.57 -0.22
N GLU A 418 -16.03 32.61 -0.65
CA GLU A 418 -17.08 33.29 0.11
C GLU A 418 -17.89 32.29 0.97
N PHE A 419 -17.91 32.51 2.27
CA PHE A 419 -18.83 31.82 3.17
C PHE A 419 -20.25 32.30 2.83
N SER A 420 -20.91 31.62 1.90
CA SER A 420 -22.32 31.88 1.62
C SER A 420 -23.14 31.56 2.88
N THR A 421 -23.69 32.60 3.51
CA THR A 421 -24.70 32.51 4.57
C THR A 421 -25.86 31.62 4.11
N VAL A 422 -26.14 30.55 4.85
CA VAL A 422 -27.27 29.65 4.55
C VAL A 422 -28.56 30.27 5.09
N SER A 423 -29.41 30.74 4.17
CA SER A 423 -30.79 31.12 4.45
C SER A 423 -31.66 29.88 4.71
N PHE A 424 -32.42 29.87 5.80
CA PHE A 424 -33.44 28.84 6.04
C PHE A 424 -34.72 29.17 5.27
N GLU A 425 -35.04 28.39 4.24
CA GLU A 425 -36.40 28.37 3.69
C GLU A 425 -37.29 27.48 4.57
N SER A 426 -38.27 28.10 5.23
CA SER A 426 -39.38 27.41 5.87
C SER A 426 -40.38 26.95 4.80
N PRO A 427 -40.90 25.71 4.83
CA PRO A 427 -41.93 25.29 3.90
C PRO A 427 -43.23 26.06 4.19
N LYS A 428 -43.65 26.90 3.23
CA LYS A 428 -44.98 27.50 3.21
C LYS A 428 -45.96 26.63 2.41
N GLY A 429 -47.14 26.43 3.00
CA GLY A 429 -48.38 26.05 2.31
C GLY A 429 -48.88 24.66 2.70
N LEU A 430 -50.10 24.43 3.21
CA LEU A 430 -51.32 25.24 3.16
C LEU A 430 -52.13 25.12 4.47
N SER A 431 -52.76 26.24 4.85
CA SER A 431 -53.87 26.30 5.81
C SER A 431 -55.20 26.51 5.09
N SER A 432 -56.24 25.76 5.47
CA SER A 432 -57.67 26.14 5.54
C SER A 432 -58.48 24.84 5.70
N SER A 433 -59.49 24.64 6.52
CA SER A 433 -60.31 25.44 7.45
C SER A 433 -61.24 24.42 8.19
N PRO A 434 -62.01 24.80 9.21
CA PRO A 434 -62.58 23.90 10.21
C PRO A 434 -64.03 23.48 9.92
N LYS A 435 -64.49 22.32 10.45
CA LYS A 435 -65.85 22.07 10.97
C LYS A 435 -66.06 20.64 11.52
N SER A 436 -66.73 20.58 12.68
CA SER A 436 -67.61 19.57 13.30
C SER A 436 -67.84 18.23 12.55
N THR A 437 -67.96 17.05 13.18
CA THR A 437 -68.95 16.63 14.20
C THR A 437 -68.61 15.22 14.74
N THR A 438 -68.87 15.01 16.04
CA THR A 438 -69.25 13.77 16.80
C THR A 438 -69.41 12.42 16.08
N PHE A 439 -68.92 11.33 16.72
CA PHE A 439 -69.74 10.18 17.18
C PHE A 439 -68.98 9.26 18.17
N LEU A 440 -69.70 8.81 19.22
CA LEU A 440 -69.39 7.72 20.17
C LEU A 440 -69.26 6.35 19.43
N SER A 441 -68.80 5.21 19.93
CA SER A 441 -68.75 4.57 21.27
C SER A 441 -67.91 3.27 21.20
N ASP A 442 -67.12 3.01 22.25
CA ASP A 442 -67.14 1.80 23.10
C ASP A 442 -67.27 0.38 22.48
N HIS A 443 -66.25 -0.49 22.63
CA HIS A 443 -66.31 -1.63 23.56
C HIS A 443 -65.09 -2.58 23.57
N ARG A 444 -64.53 -2.73 24.79
CA ARG A 444 -64.12 -3.96 25.52
C ARG A 444 -63.23 -5.02 24.86
N GLY A 445 -62.14 -5.35 25.57
CA GLY A 445 -61.55 -6.70 25.57
C GLY A 445 -60.24 -6.83 26.35
N LYS A 446 -60.32 -7.26 27.63
CA LYS A 446 -59.23 -7.77 28.49
C LYS A 446 -58.38 -8.82 27.73
N GLY A 447 -57.08 -9.05 27.92
CA GLY A 447 -56.23 -8.99 29.12
C GLY A 447 -55.62 -10.39 29.35
N GLY A 448 -54.28 -10.49 29.39
CA GLY A 448 -53.49 -11.68 29.81
C GLY A 448 -53.12 -12.63 28.66
N GLY A 449 -51.91 -13.17 28.54
CA GLY A 449 -50.76 -13.22 29.45
C GLY A 449 -50.14 -14.62 29.41
N GLY A 450 -48.96 -14.75 28.78
CA GLY A 450 -47.89 -15.65 29.20
C GLY A 450 -47.91 -17.15 28.79
N GLY A 451 -46.78 -17.60 28.23
CA GLY A 451 -46.18 -18.88 28.61
C GLY A 451 -45.73 -19.84 27.50
N GLY A 452 -44.40 -20.00 27.34
CA GLY A 452 -43.78 -21.33 27.40
C GLY A 452 -43.31 -22.07 26.13
N LYS A 453 -41.98 -21.99 25.90
CA LYS A 453 -41.01 -23.07 25.53
C LYS A 453 -41.22 -24.03 24.31
N ALA A 454 -40.23 -23.94 23.39
CA ALA A 454 -39.48 -24.99 22.63
C ALA A 454 -40.24 -25.85 21.58
N PRO A 455 -39.58 -26.61 20.64
CA PRO A 455 -38.14 -26.84 20.39
C PRO A 455 -37.66 -26.82 18.90
N CYS A 456 -36.35 -27.08 18.78
CA CYS A 456 -35.45 -27.36 17.65
C CYS A 456 -35.97 -28.22 16.46
N VAL A 457 -35.59 -27.88 15.22
CA VAL A 457 -35.75 -28.72 14.00
C VAL A 457 -34.49 -28.64 13.10
N LYS A 458 -33.95 -29.82 12.74
CA LYS A 458 -32.92 -30.08 11.71
C LYS A 458 -33.53 -30.16 10.30
N PRO A 459 -32.73 -30.08 9.22
CA PRO A 459 -33.06 -30.77 7.97
C PRO A 459 -32.07 -31.88 7.59
N ARG A 460 -32.65 -32.93 6.98
CA ARG A 460 -32.03 -34.16 6.46
C ARG A 460 -31.52 -33.99 5.02
N HIS A 461 -30.55 -34.85 4.67
CA HIS A 461 -30.10 -35.17 3.30
C HIS A 461 -31.17 -35.86 2.43
N SER A 462 -31.07 -35.68 1.11
CA SER A 462 -31.46 -36.70 0.13
C SER A 462 -30.53 -36.69 -1.10
N ARG A 463 -30.06 -37.88 -1.46
CA ARG A 463 -29.24 -38.21 -2.63
C ARG A 463 -30.11 -38.28 -3.89
N LYS A 464 -29.58 -37.87 -5.04
CA LYS A 464 -30.04 -38.35 -6.36
C LYS A 464 -28.88 -39.01 -7.10
N VAL A 465 -29.12 -40.27 -7.46
CA VAL A 465 -28.31 -41.12 -8.34
C VAL A 465 -28.71 -40.80 -9.78
N VAL A 466 -27.75 -40.62 -10.68
CA VAL A 466 -27.94 -40.77 -12.13
C VAL A 466 -26.87 -41.71 -12.66
N LYS A 467 -27.31 -42.74 -13.38
CA LYS A 467 -26.53 -43.83 -13.95
C LYS A 467 -27.05 -44.05 -15.37
N VAL A 468 -26.30 -43.67 -16.42
CA VAL A 468 -26.48 -44.09 -17.83
C VAL A 468 -25.11 -43.96 -18.53
N LYS A 469 -24.36 -45.06 -18.68
CA LYS A 469 -24.16 -45.95 -19.86
C LYS A 469 -23.21 -45.42 -20.95
N LYS A 470 -22.14 -46.21 -21.11
CA LYS A 470 -21.30 -46.51 -22.28
C LYS A 470 -21.80 -45.98 -23.64
N GLY A 471 -20.85 -45.34 -24.34
CA GLY A 471 -20.64 -45.33 -25.78
C GLY A 471 -19.14 -45.22 -25.99
#